data_AF-A0A1Y6MS82-F1
#
_entry.id   AF-A0A1Y6MS82-F1
#
_cell.length_a   1.000
_cell.length_b   1.000
_cell.length_c   1.000
_cell.angle_alpha   90.00
_cell.angle_beta   90.00
_cell.angle_gamma   90.00
#
_symmetry.space_group_name_H-M   'P 1'
#
loop_
_entity.id
_entity.type
_entity.pdbx_description
1 polymer ?
#
loop_
_entity_poly.entity_id
_entity_poly.type
_entity_poly.pdbx_seq_one_letter_code
_entity_poly.pdbx_strand_id
1 'polypeptide(L)'
;MRYKQQIRQVTAWIDVLTSTNIPIRSVAILINNSPVNKLFAYKFNHQNIKTHTLIKQLNPQILIDTIISSGCNIIIVDKPSYLLLQQILPSLQHNIVIVLTQEYWQPDWTWAFNHFTFLCQQDLP
;
A
#
# COMPACT_ATOMS: atom_id res chain seq x y z
N MET A 1 4.60 -12.68 -20.83
CA MET A 1 5.39 -13.01 -19.62
C MET A 1 5.23 -11.97 -18.50
N ARG A 2 5.22 -10.65 -18.78
CA ARG A 2 5.08 -9.55 -17.80
C ARG A 2 3.85 -9.64 -16.86
N TYR A 3 2.69 -10.05 -17.38
CA TYR A 3 1.47 -10.20 -16.57
C TYR A 3 1.57 -11.31 -15.50
N LYS A 4 2.19 -12.45 -15.83
CA LYS A 4 2.44 -13.53 -14.86
C LYS A 4 3.37 -13.07 -13.74
N GLN A 5 4.36 -12.23 -14.05
CA GLN A 5 5.26 -11.65 -13.06
C GLN A 5 4.55 -10.68 -12.12
N GLN A 6 3.66 -9.83 -12.65
CA GLN A 6 2.84 -8.93 -11.83
C GLN A 6 1.92 -9.71 -10.87
N ILE A 7 1.27 -10.78 -11.35
CA ILE A 7 0.45 -11.64 -10.48
C ILE A 7 1.29 -12.26 -9.35
N ARG A 8 2.49 -12.77 -9.68
CA ARG A 8 3.38 -13.35 -8.68
C ARG A 8 3.79 -12.34 -7.61
N GLN A 9 4.20 -11.13 -8.03
CA GLN A 9 4.58 -10.08 -7.08
C GLN A 9 3.42 -9.62 -6.20
N VAL A 10 2.23 -9.42 -6.77
CA VAL A 10 1.02 -9.06 -5.99
C VAL A 10 0.69 -10.17 -4.99
N THR A 11 0.78 -11.44 -5.42
CA THR A 11 0.48 -12.59 -4.55
C THR A 11 1.50 -12.68 -3.41
N ALA A 12 2.79 -12.57 -3.71
CA ALA A 12 3.85 -12.59 -2.69
C ALA A 12 3.65 -11.48 -1.63
N TRP A 13 3.29 -10.26 -2.06
CA TRP A 13 2.98 -9.18 -1.12
C TRP A 13 1.79 -9.49 -0.22
N ILE A 14 0.73 -10.06 -0.78
CA ILE A 14 -0.47 -10.42 0.00
C ILE A 14 -0.15 -11.56 0.96
N ASP A 15 0.64 -12.54 0.55
CA ASP A 15 1.07 -13.64 1.41
C ASP A 15 1.91 -13.10 2.58
N VAL A 16 2.87 -12.20 2.33
CA VAL A 16 3.64 -11.53 3.39
C VAL A 16 2.70 -10.81 4.35
N LEU A 17 1.83 -9.93 3.84
CA LEU A 17 0.93 -9.14 4.69
C LEU A 17 -0.04 -10.00 5.51
N THR A 18 -0.57 -11.07 4.93
CA THR A 18 -1.52 -11.98 5.61
C THR A 18 -0.84 -12.98 6.53
N SER A 19 0.44 -13.27 6.33
CA SER A 19 1.25 -14.09 7.23
C SER A 19 1.69 -13.34 8.49
N THR A 20 1.62 -12.00 8.48
CA THR A 20 1.90 -11.21 9.68
C THR A 20 0.79 -11.40 10.71
N ASN A 21 1.13 -11.35 12.00
CA ASN A 21 0.15 -11.35 13.10
C ASN A 21 -0.65 -10.03 13.22
N ILE A 22 -0.55 -9.14 12.21
CA ILE A 22 -1.21 -7.85 12.22
C ILE A 22 -2.57 -8.00 11.53
N PRO A 23 -3.71 -7.79 12.22
CA PRO A 23 -5.02 -7.92 11.60
C PRO A 23 -5.23 -6.83 10.56
N ILE A 24 -5.47 -7.22 9.31
CA ILE A 24 -5.70 -6.28 8.21
C ILE A 24 -7.14 -5.74 8.30
N ARG A 25 -7.29 -4.43 8.56
CA ARG A 25 -8.61 -3.77 8.65
C ARG A 25 -9.08 -3.30 7.27
N SER A 26 -8.23 -2.52 6.63
CA SER A 26 -8.43 -1.99 5.29
C SER A 26 -7.10 -1.58 4.68
N VAL A 27 -7.06 -1.57 3.35
CA VAL A 27 -5.84 -1.35 2.57
C VAL A 27 -6.04 -0.16 1.63
N ALA A 28 -5.14 0.82 1.72
CA ALA A 28 -5.05 1.88 0.71
C ALA A 28 -4.09 1.45 -0.41
N ILE A 29 -4.50 1.63 -1.67
CA ILE A 29 -3.68 1.25 -2.84
C ILE A 29 -3.36 2.52 -3.63
N LEU A 30 -2.17 3.06 -3.40
CA LEU A 30 -1.57 4.21 -4.06
C LEU A 30 -0.67 3.74 -5.21
N ILE A 31 -1.27 3.03 -6.17
CA ILE A 31 -0.55 2.51 -7.34
C ILE A 31 -1.11 3.15 -8.60
N ASN A 32 -0.24 3.83 -9.35
CA ASN A 32 -0.56 4.51 -10.59
C ASN A 32 -0.76 3.50 -11.75
N ASN A 33 -0.09 2.35 -11.70
CA ASN A 33 -0.27 1.25 -12.64
C ASN A 33 -1.66 0.56 -12.46
N SER A 34 -2.62 0.92 -13.32
CA SER A 34 -4.01 0.44 -13.24
C SER A 34 -4.17 -1.09 -13.19
N PRO A 35 -3.52 -1.89 -14.05
CA PRO A 35 -3.55 -3.35 -13.93
C PRO A 35 -3.09 -3.90 -12.57
N VAL A 36 -2.00 -3.37 -12.02
CA VAL A 36 -1.46 -3.82 -10.73
C VAL A 36 -2.37 -3.40 -9.58
N ASN A 37 -2.87 -2.16 -9.62
CA ASN A 37 -3.84 -1.63 -8.66
C ASN A 37 -5.10 -2.52 -8.59
N LYS A 38 -5.70 -2.84 -9.76
CA LYS A 38 -6.86 -3.72 -9.86
C LYS A 38 -6.58 -5.13 -9.33
N LEU A 39 -5.38 -5.68 -9.56
CA LEU A 39 -5.00 -7.00 -9.07
C LEU A 39 -4.91 -7.02 -7.53
N PHE A 40 -4.31 -6.01 -6.91
CA PHE A 40 -4.31 -5.89 -5.44
C PHE A 40 -5.73 -5.78 -4.90
N ALA A 41 -6.54 -4.86 -5.44
CA ALA A 41 -7.92 -4.66 -5.02
C ALA A 41 -8.74 -5.96 -5.12
N TYR A 42 -8.64 -6.65 -6.25
CA TYR A 42 -9.31 -7.93 -6.49
C TYR A 42 -8.92 -8.99 -5.44
N LYS A 43 -7.63 -9.17 -5.18
CA LYS A 43 -7.13 -10.20 -4.26
C LYS A 43 -7.52 -9.91 -2.80
N PHE A 44 -7.45 -8.66 -2.34
CA PHE A 44 -7.90 -8.28 -0.99
C PHE A 44 -9.41 -8.40 -0.83
N ASN A 45 -10.19 -7.97 -1.82
CA ASN A 45 -11.65 -8.13 -1.79
C ASN A 45 -12.07 -9.60 -1.71
N HIS A 46 -11.33 -10.51 -2.38
CA HIS A 46 -11.54 -11.96 -2.26
C HIS A 46 -11.29 -12.51 -0.85
N GLN A 47 -10.52 -11.80 -0.02
CA GLN A 47 -10.28 -12.11 1.39
C GLN A 47 -11.20 -11.29 2.32
N ASN A 48 -12.24 -10.63 1.78
CA ASN A 48 -13.14 -9.71 2.50
C ASN A 48 -12.44 -8.50 3.15
N ILE A 49 -11.27 -8.10 2.63
CA ILE A 49 -10.54 -6.93 3.09
C ILE A 49 -10.95 -5.72 2.25
N LYS A 50 -11.40 -4.65 2.90
CA LYS A 50 -11.81 -3.41 2.21
C LYS A 50 -10.59 -2.71 1.60
N THR A 51 -10.72 -2.28 0.35
CA THR A 51 -9.65 -1.54 -0.35
C THR A 51 -10.07 -0.14 -0.79
N HIS A 52 -9.17 0.83 -0.61
CA HIS A 52 -9.33 2.22 -1.03
C HIS A 52 -8.27 2.54 -2.09
N THR A 53 -8.69 2.63 -3.35
CA THR A 53 -7.76 2.79 -4.47
C THR A 53 -7.60 4.26 -4.86
N LEU A 54 -6.38 4.67 -5.20
CA LEU A 54 -6.13 5.94 -5.88
C LEU A 54 -6.82 5.94 -7.25
N ILE A 55 -7.87 6.74 -7.41
CA ILE A 55 -8.52 7.01 -8.69
C ILE A 55 -7.95 8.33 -9.19
N LYS A 56 -7.27 8.32 -10.35
CA LYS A 56 -6.59 9.49 -10.95
C LYS A 56 -7.46 10.75 -11.10
N GLN A 57 -8.79 10.60 -11.07
CA GLN A 57 -9.77 11.68 -11.25
C GLN A 57 -10.31 12.25 -9.94
N LEU A 58 -10.01 11.64 -8.78
CA LEU A 58 -10.46 12.12 -7.49
C LEU A 58 -9.44 13.07 -6.88
N ASN A 59 -9.95 14.12 -6.24
CA ASN A 59 -9.15 15.03 -5.41
C ASN A 59 -8.38 14.19 -4.37
N PRO A 60 -7.03 14.29 -4.31
CA PRO A 60 -6.21 13.58 -3.34
C PRO A 60 -6.76 13.69 -1.92
N GLN A 61 -7.29 14.86 -1.53
CA GLN A 61 -7.84 15.12 -0.20
C GLN A 61 -8.95 14.13 0.19
N ILE A 62 -9.84 13.78 -0.75
CA ILE A 62 -10.93 12.83 -0.49
C ILE A 62 -10.37 11.45 -0.16
N LEU A 63 -9.27 11.06 -0.83
CA LEU A 63 -8.60 9.81 -0.54
C LEU A 63 -7.93 9.85 0.84
N ILE A 64 -7.30 10.97 1.21
CA ILE A 64 -6.71 11.17 2.54
C ILE A 64 -7.78 10.99 3.62
N ASP A 65 -8.90 11.70 3.49
CA ASP A 65 -10.01 11.64 4.45
C ASP A 65 -10.60 10.23 4.54
N THR A 66 -10.67 9.52 3.41
CA THR A 66 -11.12 8.13 3.38
C THR A 66 -10.13 7.21 4.10
N ILE A 67 -8.82 7.37 3.89
CA ILE A 67 -7.78 6.56 4.56
C ILE A 67 -7.84 6.77 6.07
N ILE A 68 -7.97 8.03 6.51
CA ILE A 68 -8.05 8.39 7.93
C ILE A 68 -9.32 7.81 8.56
N SER A 69 -10.49 8.05 7.95
CA SER A 69 -11.79 7.63 8.50
C SER A 69 -12.02 6.11 8.46
N SER A 70 -11.43 5.40 7.50
CA SER A 70 -11.60 3.95 7.35
C SER A 70 -10.71 3.12 8.28
N GLY A 71 -9.80 3.74 9.02
CA GLY A 71 -8.86 3.03 9.88
C GLY A 71 -7.87 2.16 9.10
N CYS A 72 -7.52 2.56 7.87
CA CYS A 72 -6.54 1.90 7.01
C CYS A 72 -5.24 1.67 7.75
N ASN A 73 -4.87 0.41 7.96
CA ASN A 73 -3.62 0.04 8.62
C ASN A 73 -2.56 -0.50 7.66
N ILE A 74 -2.87 -0.55 6.35
CA ILE A 74 -1.92 -0.88 5.29
C ILE A 74 -2.03 0.13 4.16
N ILE A 75 -0.88 0.61 3.67
CA ILE A 75 -0.78 1.43 2.46
C ILE A 75 0.19 0.75 1.50
N ILE A 76 -0.26 0.45 0.29
CA ILE A 76 0.57 -0.12 -0.78
C ILE A 76 0.81 0.97 -1.81
N VAL A 77 2.08 1.23 -2.12
CA VAL A 77 2.47 2.38 -2.94
C VAL A 77 3.46 1.99 -4.05
N ASP A 78 3.36 2.67 -5.18
CA ASP A 78 4.39 2.67 -6.23
C ASP A 78 5.20 3.97 -6.25
N LYS A 79 6.40 3.93 -6.84
CA LYS A 79 7.32 5.08 -6.85
C LYS A 79 6.71 6.40 -7.35
N PRO A 80 5.87 6.41 -8.41
CA PRO A 80 5.17 7.62 -8.85
C PRO A 80 4.27 8.27 -7.78
N SER A 81 3.84 7.52 -6.78
CA SER A 81 2.89 7.95 -5.75
C SER A 81 3.58 8.34 -4.43
N TYR A 82 4.92 8.41 -4.38
CA TYR A 82 5.66 8.74 -3.14
C TYR A 82 5.43 10.16 -2.65
N LEU A 83 5.32 11.14 -3.56
CA LEU A 83 5.00 12.51 -3.17
C LEU A 83 3.65 12.56 -2.44
N LEU A 84 2.64 11.86 -2.98
CA LEU A 84 1.33 11.76 -2.36
C LEU A 84 1.42 11.04 -1.01
N LEU A 85 2.17 9.93 -0.93
CA LEU A 85 2.38 9.23 0.33
C LEU A 85 2.96 10.19 1.39
N GLN A 86 4.04 10.91 1.08
CA GLN A 86 4.67 11.86 2.00
C GLN A 86 3.74 12.99 2.45
N GLN A 87 2.75 13.38 1.64
CA GLN A 87 1.71 14.33 2.03
C GLN A 87 0.68 13.72 2.99
N ILE A 88 0.40 12.42 2.89
CA ILE A 88 -0.57 11.72 3.73
C ILE A 88 0.03 11.35 5.09
N LEU A 89 1.29 10.90 5.12
CA LEU A 89 1.93 10.35 6.33
C LEU A 89 1.78 11.25 7.57
N PRO A 90 1.99 12.59 7.52
CA PRO A 90 1.82 13.45 8.69
C PRO A 90 0.41 13.48 9.28
N SER A 91 -0.61 13.14 8.48
CA SER A 91 -2.01 13.12 8.92
C SER A 91 -2.46 11.79 9.52
N LEU A 92 -1.60 10.77 9.48
CA LEU A 92 -1.89 9.44 10.01
C LEU A 92 -1.38 9.35 11.45
N GLN A 93 -2.28 9.02 12.39
CA GLN A 93 -1.97 9.01 13.83
C GLN A 93 -1.87 7.60 14.44
N HIS A 94 -1.91 6.56 13.60
CA HIS A 94 -1.91 5.17 14.03
C HIS A 94 -0.83 4.36 13.33
N ASN A 95 -0.51 3.19 13.88
CA ASN A 95 0.47 2.29 13.29
C ASN A 95 -0.03 1.76 11.93
N ILE A 96 0.73 2.04 10.89
CA ILE A 96 0.44 1.64 9.51
C ILE A 96 1.64 0.90 8.95
N VAL A 97 1.36 -0.16 8.21
CA VAL A 97 2.33 -0.87 7.38
C VAL A 97 2.32 -0.25 5.99
N ILE A 98 3.46 0.23 5.53
CA ILE A 98 3.64 0.87 4.23
C ILE A 98 4.47 -0.05 3.35
N VAL A 99 3.91 -0.48 2.23
CA VAL A 99 4.55 -1.38 1.27
C VAL A 99 5.07 -0.59 0.08
N LEU A 100 6.39 -0.48 -0.01
CA LEU A 100 7.12 0.12 -1.13
C LEU A 100 7.37 -0.95 -2.20
N THR A 101 6.42 -1.11 -3.12
CA THR A 101 6.40 -2.25 -4.07
C THR A 101 7.57 -2.30 -5.06
N GLN A 102 8.32 -1.19 -5.22
CA GLN A 102 9.36 -1.02 -6.23
C GLN A 102 10.76 -0.76 -5.66
N GLU A 103 10.88 -0.56 -4.35
CA GLU A 103 12.18 -0.29 -3.72
C GLU A 103 12.70 -1.58 -3.08
N TYR A 104 13.99 -1.85 -3.28
CA TYR A 104 14.62 -3.01 -2.67
C TYR A 104 14.97 -2.74 -1.20
N TRP A 105 15.42 -1.53 -0.90
CA TRP A 105 15.75 -1.05 0.44
C TRP A 105 14.85 0.13 0.82
N GLN A 106 14.70 0.39 2.12
CA GLN A 106 13.99 1.57 2.61
C GLN A 106 14.72 2.85 2.15
N PRO A 107 14.05 3.78 1.45
CA PRO A 107 14.66 5.04 1.06
C PRO A 107 14.91 5.97 2.26
N ASP A 108 15.94 6.81 2.21
CA ASP A 108 16.34 7.71 3.32
C ASP A 108 15.20 8.59 3.85
N TRP A 109 14.29 9.05 2.99
CA TRP A 109 13.16 9.89 3.41
C TRP A 109 12.21 9.19 4.39
N THR A 110 12.20 7.85 4.41
CA THR A 110 11.38 7.06 5.34
C THR A 110 11.82 7.24 6.79
N TRP A 111 13.08 7.64 7.03
CA TRP A 111 13.62 7.84 8.38
C TRP A 111 12.95 9.01 9.11
N ALA A 112 12.35 9.96 8.37
CA ALA A 112 11.53 11.01 8.95
C ALA A 112 10.19 10.49 9.53
N PHE A 113 9.82 9.24 9.24
CA PHE A 113 8.55 8.63 9.60
C PHE A 113 8.72 7.30 10.36
N ASN A 114 9.60 7.29 11.36
CA ASN A 114 10.01 6.14 12.16
C ASN A 114 8.90 5.39 12.93
N HIS A 115 7.69 5.96 13.03
CA HIS A 115 6.53 5.35 13.69
C HIS A 115 5.74 4.43 12.76
N PHE A 116 6.02 4.43 11.45
CA PHE A 116 5.44 3.47 10.51
C PHE A 116 6.38 2.29 10.24
N THR A 117 5.79 1.17 9.86
CA THR A 117 6.54 0.00 9.41
C THR A 117 6.64 0.04 7.89
N PHE A 118 7.86 0.15 7.35
CA PHE A 118 8.08 0.12 5.91
C PHE A 118 8.56 -1.27 5.45
N LEU A 119 7.87 -1.84 4.47
CA LEU A 119 8.24 -3.08 3.79
C LEU A 119 8.70 -2.78 2.36
N CYS A 120 9.77 -3.42 1.94
CA CYS A 120 10.42 -3.29 0.64
C CYS A 120 10.60 -4.67 -0.01
N GLN A 121 11.08 -4.73 -1.26
CA GLN A 121 11.19 -6.01 -1.97
C GLN A 121 12.10 -7.04 -1.28
N GLN A 122 13.06 -6.60 -0.45
CA GLN A 122 13.87 -7.48 0.38
C GLN A 122 13.07 -8.31 1.40
N ASP A 123 11.86 -7.85 1.75
CA ASP A 123 10.97 -8.50 2.73
C ASP A 123 10.07 -9.56 2.06
N LEU A 124 10.15 -9.69 0.73
CA LEU A 124 9.50 -10.76 -0.01
C LEU A 124 10.35 -12.04 0.06
N PRO A 125 9.71 -13.23 0.16
CA PRO A 125 10.41 -14.52 0.09
C PRO A 125 10.92 -14.87 -1.32
#